data_AF-A0A528XHC2-F1
#
_entry.id   AF-A0A528XHC2-F1
#
_cell.length_a   1.000
_cell.length_b   1.000
_cell.length_c   1.000
_cell.angle_alpha   90.00
_cell.angle_beta   90.00
_cell.angle_gamma   90.00
#
_symmetry.space_group_name_H-M   'P 1'
#
loop_
_entity.id
_entity.type
_entity.pdbx_description
1 polymer ?
#
loop_
_entity_poly.entity_id
_entity_poly.type
_entity_poly.pdbx_seq_one_letter_code
_entity_poly.pdbx_strand_id
1 'polypeptide(L)' 'MALEFDTRFDPAYGRAVTVAPDVLRITASNPSPFTFHGTNSYIVGRETLAVIDPGPDDDTHLQT' A
#
# COMPACT_ATOMS: atom_id res chain seq x y z
N MET A 1 10.88 -22.70 19.16
CA MET A 1 10.06 -21.47 19.08
C MET A 1 9.18 -21.61 17.86
N ALA A 2 7.85 -21.56 18.00
CA ALA A 2 6.95 -21.62 16.85
C ALA A 2 6.86 -20.24 16.21
N LEU A 3 6.89 -20.17 14.88
CA LEU A 3 6.59 -18.94 14.16
C LEU A 3 5.10 -18.64 14.31
N GLU A 4 4.76 -17.42 14.71
CA GLU A 4 3.36 -16.95 14.75
C GLU A 4 3.01 -16.36 13.37
N PHE A 5 1.90 -16.83 12.80
CA PHE A 5 1.37 -16.25 11.57
C PHE A 5 0.46 -15.06 11.93
N ASP A 6 0.99 -13.84 11.80
CA ASP A 6 0.25 -12.61 12.09
C ASP A 6 -0.51 -12.13 10.85
N THR A 7 -1.84 -12.09 10.96
CA THR A 7 -2.74 -11.61 9.90
C THR A 7 -3.29 -10.21 10.17
N ARG A 8 -2.85 -9.54 11.23
CA ARG A 8 -3.35 -8.21 11.59
C ARG A 8 -2.79 -7.17 10.62
N PHE A 9 -3.68 -6.53 9.87
CA PHE A 9 -3.31 -5.51 8.90
C PHE A 9 -4.48 -4.52 8.75
N ASP A 10 -4.23 -3.23 9.00
CA ASP A 10 -5.17 -2.16 8.63
C ASP A 10 -4.80 -1.65 7.24
N PRO A 11 -5.62 -1.86 6.21
CA PRO A 11 -5.30 -1.45 4.85
C PRO A 11 -5.26 0.07 4.66
N ALA A 12 -6.09 0.84 5.37
CA ALA A 12 -6.21 2.28 5.14
C ALA A 12 -6.38 2.64 3.63
N TYR A 13 -7.39 2.06 2.98
CA TYR A 13 -7.61 2.18 1.53
C TYR A 13 -7.55 3.62 1.01
N GLY A 14 -6.80 3.83 -0.07
CA GLY A 14 -6.63 5.13 -0.73
C GLY A 14 -5.93 6.20 0.12
N ARG A 15 -5.52 5.88 1.35
CA ARG A 15 -4.87 6.82 2.27
C ARG A 15 -3.40 6.44 2.46
N ALA A 16 -2.52 7.42 2.32
CA ALA A 16 -1.11 7.25 2.64
C ALA A 16 -0.93 7.09 4.17
N VAL A 17 -0.25 6.02 4.58
CA VAL A 17 0.14 5.77 5.98
C VAL A 17 1.64 5.61 6.09
N THR A 18 2.24 6.24 7.10
CA THR A 18 3.67 6.06 7.39
C THR A 18 3.91 4.67 7.98
N VAL A 19 4.77 3.88 7.34
CA VAL A 19 5.12 2.53 7.81
C VAL A 19 6.58 2.42 8.25
N ALA A 20 7.42 3.35 7.81
CA ALA A 20 8.81 3.53 8.24
C ALA A 20 9.24 4.99 7.97
N PRO A 21 10.41 5.44 8.46
CA PRO A 21 10.97 6.73 8.05
C PRO A 21 11.05 6.81 6.53
N ASP A 22 10.45 7.86 5.97
CA ASP A 22 10.44 8.17 4.52
C ASP A 22 9.78 7.11 3.64
N VAL A 23 8.95 6.25 4.23
CA VAL A 23 8.15 5.26 3.51
C VAL A 23 6.68 5.43 3.86
N LEU A 24 5.91 5.83 2.86
CA LEU A 24 4.45 5.82 2.89
C LEU A 24 3.94 4.59 2.16
N ARG A 25 2.83 4.04 2.64
CA ARG A 25 2.07 2.97 1.98
C ARG A 25 0.68 3.47 1.65
N ILE A 26 0.20 3.17 0.45
CA ILE A 26 -1.19 3.32 0.03
C ILE A 26 -1.68 1.93 -0.37
N THR A 27 -2.80 1.49 0.20
CA THR A 27 -3.41 0.21 -0.18
C THR A 27 -4.55 0.48 -1.16
N ALA A 28 -4.52 -0.17 -2.32
CA ALA A 28 -5.57 -0.10 -3.32
C ALA A 28 -6.80 -0.91 -2.89
N SER A 29 -7.99 -0.48 -3.31
CA SER A 29 -9.27 -1.14 -3.01
C SER A 29 -9.52 -2.37 -3.90
N ASN A 30 -8.51 -3.25 -4.04
CA ASN A 30 -8.53 -4.44 -4.91
C ASN A 30 -8.23 -5.76 -4.15
N PRO A 31 -8.96 -6.09 -3.07
CA PRO A 31 -8.72 -7.32 -2.31
C PRO A 31 -9.00 -8.59 -3.12
N SER A 32 -8.17 -9.61 -2.93
CA SER A 32 -8.30 -10.93 -3.57
C SER A 32 -7.43 -11.97 -2.84
N PRO A 33 -7.57 -13.28 -3.13
CA PRO A 33 -6.64 -14.28 -2.61
C PRO A 33 -5.16 -14.02 -2.95
N PHE A 34 -4.88 -13.27 -4.02
CA PHE A 34 -3.52 -12.94 -4.46
C PHE A 34 -3.00 -11.62 -3.90
N THR A 35 -3.89 -10.70 -3.50
CA THR A 35 -3.54 -9.36 -3.02
C THR A 35 -3.83 -9.17 -1.53
N PHE A 36 -4.37 -10.19 -0.85
CA PHE A 36 -4.85 -10.12 0.53
C PHE A 36 -5.86 -8.97 0.69
N HIS A 37 -5.55 -7.95 1.49
CA HIS A 37 -6.40 -6.78 1.62
C HIS A 37 -6.32 -5.84 0.41
N GLY A 38 -5.32 -5.94 -0.46
CA GLY A 38 -5.12 -5.09 -1.63
C GLY A 38 -3.64 -4.89 -1.95
N THR A 39 -3.34 -4.41 -3.16
CA THR A 39 -1.97 -4.08 -3.55
C THR A 39 -1.47 -2.91 -2.71
N ASN A 40 -0.24 -3.00 -2.22
CA ASN A 40 0.40 -1.95 -1.45
C ASN A 40 1.38 -1.20 -2.34
N SER A 41 1.02 0.02 -2.74
CA SER A 41 1.95 0.93 -3.39
C SER A 41 2.73 1.71 -2.33
N TYR A 42 4.03 1.87 -2.55
CA TYR A 42 4.90 2.60 -1.64
C TYR A 42 5.45 3.85 -2.28
N ILE A 43 5.48 4.93 -1.50
CA ILE A 43 6.15 6.17 -1.86
C ILE A 43 7.37 6.30 -0.94
N VAL A 44 8.55 6.40 -1.54
CA VAL A 44 9.82 6.41 -0.82
C VAL A 44 10.60 7.69 -1.14
N GLY A 45 11.05 8.40 -0.10
CA GLY A 45 11.89 9.59 -0.22
C GLY A 45 11.26 10.86 0.38
N ARG A 46 11.93 12.00 0.18
CA ARG A 46 11.53 13.31 0.71
C ARG A 46 11.44 14.39 -0.37
N GLU A 47 12.54 14.59 -1.10
CA GLU A 47 12.65 15.60 -2.16
C GLU A 47 12.43 14.98 -3.54
N THR A 48 13.12 13.87 -3.79
CA THR A 48 12.88 12.99 -4.94
C THR A 48 12.16 11.75 -4.44
N LEU A 49 11.06 11.40 -5.11
CA LEU A 49 10.20 10.30 -4.71
C LEU A 49 10.30 9.14 -5.68
N ALA A 50 10.35 7.92 -5.15
CA ALA A 50 10.18 6.68 -5.90
C ALA A 50 8.81 6.07 -5.58
N VAL A 51 8.11 5.60 -6.61
CA VAL A 51 6.89 4.80 -6.46
C VAL A 51 7.23 3.34 -6.72
N ILE A 52 6.85 2.46 -5.79
CA ILE A 52 7.11 1.03 -5.86
C ILE A 52 5.78 0.30 -5.87
N ASP A 53 5.66 -0.69 -6.76
CA ASP A 53 4.49 -1.56 -6.91
C ASP A 53 3.18 -0.76 -7.09
N PRO A 54 3.03 -0.02 -8.20
CA PRO A 54 1.80 0.70 -8.46
C PRO A 54 0.63 -0.28 -8.49
N GLY A 55 -0.48 0.12 -7.84
CA GLY A 55 -1.73 -0.60 -7.88
C GLY A 55 -2.29 -0.76 -9.30
N PRO A 56 -3.45 -1.39 -9.45
CA PRO A 56 -4.11 -1.51 -10.74
C PRO A 56 -4.36 -0.13 -11.37
N ASP A 57 -4.38 -0.10 -12.69
CA ASP A 57 -4.80 1.07 -13.45
C ASP A 57 -6.28 1.36 -13.13
N ASP A 58 -6.57 2.55 -12.60
CA ASP A 58 -7.89 2.97 -12.15
C ASP A 58 -8.09 4.45 -12.50
N ASP A 59 -9.05 4.72 -13.37
CA ASP A 59 -9.38 6.07 -13.84
C ASP A 59 -9.74 7.03 -12.71
N THR A 60 -10.23 6.51 -11.58
CA THR A 60 -10.54 7.30 -10.38
C THR A 60 -9.29 8.00 -9.84
N HIS A 61 -8.08 7.45 -10.05
CA HIS A 61 -6.83 8.10 -9.63
C HIS A 61 -6.56 9.42 -10.36
N LEU A 62 -7.15 9.62 -11.54
CA LEU A 62 -7.03 10.84 -12.32
C LEU A 62 -8.09 11.89 -11.94
N GLN A 63 -9.08 11.50 -11.14
CA GLN A 63 -10.15 12.38 -10.69
C GLN A 63 -9.75 12.99 -9.34
N THR A 64 -9.80 14.33 -9.26
CA THR A 64 -9.44 15.13 -8.07
C THR A 64 -10.58 16.02 -7.64
#